data_AF-A0A3C1UQU9-F1
#
_entry.id   AF-A0A3C1UQU9-F1
#
_cell.length_a   1.000
_cell.length_b   1.000
_cell.length_c   1.000
_cell.angle_alpha   90.00
_cell.angle_beta   90.00
_cell.angle_gamma   90.00
#
_symmetry.space_group_name_H-M   'P 1'
#
loop_
_entity.id
_entity.type
_entity.pdbx_description
1 polymer ?
#
loop_
_entity_poly.entity_id
_entity_poly.type
_entity_poly.pdbx_seq_one_letter_code
_entity_poly.pdbx_strand_id
1 'polypeptide(L)'
;MIWLVAILLLAIFAGVGYLKGAIRMSVSLAGLFVGLMLAKPMAPMMTPIYTASGMTNLLWLSLLPPVTAFLVVGLVFVVVGFIVHYKIGQYYKFSADEVTRLTWERMNKRSGAALGLLVGGIYTVLVGMLTYVGGYLTTQVATENDQGPVGYLNSLAAGLDSSGLGKIARSISPVPEKYFKVADILGMSHKTPLLEVRYRNYPPFLNLGEESTIEEMGSNDEYHNLLVQQASLDEIIKHPISVKLMSDQALTDRLLATDLDDLRAYLETGESPRYADELFLGRWELDGNATINYFKKNTIGVKARQIREMKEVVTNWLLGMSMVVYPDQTYTLSNGKEEEDEKPEEKEPDAYEDPYAGFAPQQGMDAEMAARYGLPPGQGAQGQRRPQAQAPKPRRPQLKFSGGRWDRKTRGRYQIQSSSGGGSVVVRKNHRAYIDAGVMTLVFRRVW
;
A
#
# COMPACT_ATOMS: atom_id res chain seq x y z
N MET A 1 -12.09 -3.24 -33.27
CA MET A 1 -10.95 -2.28 -33.23
C MET A 1 -9.60 -2.92 -33.53
N ILE A 2 -9.20 -4.01 -32.87
CA ILE A 2 -7.84 -4.59 -33.06
C ILE A 2 -7.51 -4.98 -34.51
N TRP A 3 -8.47 -5.51 -35.28
CA TRP A 3 -8.27 -5.84 -36.70
C TRP A 3 -8.00 -4.61 -37.58
N LEU A 4 -8.58 -3.45 -37.25
CA LEU A 4 -8.27 -2.21 -37.97
C LEU A 4 -6.82 -1.80 -37.74
N VAL A 5 -6.33 -1.93 -36.50
CA VAL A 5 -4.92 -1.69 -36.18
C VAL A 5 -4.01 -2.68 -36.91
N ALA A 6 -4.37 -3.96 -36.93
CA ALA A 6 -3.62 -4.99 -37.65
C ALA A 6 -3.53 -4.69 -39.16
N ILE A 7 -4.66 -4.40 -39.81
CA ILE A 7 -4.71 -4.08 -41.24
C ILE A 7 -3.91 -2.80 -41.53
N LEU A 8 -4.04 -1.78 -40.67
CA LEU A 8 -3.29 -0.54 -40.79
C LEU A 8 -1.78 -0.77 -40.69
N LEU A 9 -1.33 -1.56 -39.71
CA LEU A 9 0.09 -1.92 -39.57
C LEU A 9 0.60 -2.68 -40.78
N LEU A 10 -0.16 -3.68 -41.26
CA LEU A 10 0.18 -4.43 -42.46
C LEU A 10 0.31 -3.52 -43.69
N ALA A 11 -0.65 -2.60 -43.89
CA ALA A 11 -0.63 -1.66 -45.01
C ALA A 11 0.55 -0.68 -44.92
N ILE A 12 0.81 -0.11 -43.73
CA ILE A 12 1.94 0.80 -43.49
C ILE A 12 3.25 0.08 -43.78
N PHE A 13 3.47 -1.10 -43.21
CA PHE A 13 4.73 -1.81 -43.39
C PHE A 13 4.89 -2.38 -44.80
N ALA A 14 3.81 -2.78 -45.48
CA ALA A 14 3.84 -3.12 -46.90
C ALA A 14 4.26 -1.91 -47.76
N GLY A 15 3.68 -0.73 -47.50
CA GLY A 15 4.03 0.52 -48.19
C GLY A 15 5.48 0.94 -47.93
N VAL A 16 5.91 0.93 -46.66
CA VAL A 16 7.30 1.20 -46.27
C VAL A 16 8.24 0.19 -46.92
N GLY A 17 7.86 -1.09 -46.97
CA GLY A 17 8.63 -2.13 -47.62
C GLY A 17 8.76 -1.94 -49.12
N TYR A 18 7.68 -1.50 -49.78
CA TYR A 18 7.69 -1.14 -51.20
C TYR A 18 8.64 0.03 -51.48
N LEU A 19 8.64 1.06 -50.63
CA LEU A 19 9.49 2.25 -50.77
C LEU A 19 10.96 1.97 -50.43
N LYS A 20 11.23 1.20 -49.37
CA LYS A 20 12.60 0.86 -48.93
C LYS A 20 13.23 -0.22 -49.80
N GLY A 21 12.43 -1.13 -50.33
CA GLY A 21 12.88 -2.29 -51.10
C GLY A 21 13.34 -3.47 -50.22
N ALA A 22 13.43 -4.64 -50.85
CA ALA A 22 13.67 -5.93 -50.22
C ALA A 22 14.95 -6.01 -49.41
N ILE A 23 16.06 -5.43 -49.90
CA ILE A 23 17.36 -5.51 -49.21
C ILE A 23 17.27 -4.87 -47.81
N ARG A 24 16.81 -3.62 -47.73
CA ARG A 24 16.68 -2.90 -46.45
C ARG A 24 15.68 -3.58 -45.53
N MET A 25 14.58 -4.09 -46.08
CA MET A 25 13.57 -4.81 -45.30
C MET A 25 14.07 -6.14 -44.78
N SER A 26 14.87 -6.89 -45.54
CA SER A 26 15.46 -8.16 -45.12
C SER A 26 16.41 -7.95 -43.95
N VAL A 27 17.27 -6.93 -44.02
CA VAL A 27 18.19 -6.60 -42.93
C VAL A 27 17.42 -6.09 -41.70
N SER A 28 16.37 -5.28 -41.89
CA SER A 28 15.52 -4.83 -40.77
C SER A 28 14.75 -5.99 -40.13
N LEU A 29 14.29 -6.96 -40.93
CA LEU A 29 13.63 -8.18 -40.44
C LEU A 29 14.61 -9.04 -39.63
N ALA A 30 15.84 -9.22 -40.11
CA ALA A 30 16.89 -9.89 -39.33
C ALA A 30 17.16 -9.14 -38.01
N GLY A 31 17.22 -7.81 -38.06
CA GLY A 31 17.36 -6.96 -36.88
C GLY A 31 16.22 -7.08 -35.88
N LEU A 32 14.99 -7.32 -36.37
CA LEU A 32 13.84 -7.59 -35.51
C LEU A 32 14.04 -8.89 -34.74
N PHE A 33 14.41 -9.98 -35.41
CA PHE A 33 14.66 -11.27 -34.75
C PHE A 33 15.81 -11.19 -33.75
N VAL A 34 16.93 -10.60 -34.16
CA VAL A 34 18.10 -10.39 -33.29
C VAL A 34 17.73 -9.48 -32.11
N GLY A 35 16.97 -8.43 -32.35
CA GLY A 35 16.44 -7.54 -31.31
C GLY A 35 15.57 -8.29 -30.30
N LEU A 36 14.65 -9.15 -30.75
CA LEU A 36 13.82 -9.94 -29.84
C LEU A 36 14.64 -10.91 -28.98
N MET A 37 15.69 -11.52 -29.55
CA MET A 37 16.59 -12.40 -28.81
C MET A 37 17.49 -11.64 -27.82
N LEU A 38 17.96 -10.46 -28.21
CA LEU A 38 18.90 -9.66 -27.43
C LEU A 38 18.23 -8.67 -26.45
N ALA A 39 16.92 -8.43 -26.58
CA ALA A 39 16.20 -7.47 -25.74
C ALA A 39 16.40 -7.73 -24.24
N LYS A 40 16.19 -8.98 -23.80
CA LYS A 40 16.36 -9.38 -22.38
C LYS A 40 17.83 -9.32 -21.92
N PRO A 41 18.81 -9.95 -22.60
CA PRO A 41 20.20 -9.92 -22.13
C PRO A 41 20.83 -8.52 -22.20
N MET A 42 20.36 -7.64 -23.08
CA MET A 42 20.82 -6.25 -23.15
C MET A 42 20.04 -5.29 -22.23
N ALA A 43 18.93 -5.72 -21.63
CA ALA A 43 18.14 -4.88 -20.73
C ALA A 43 18.95 -4.25 -19.58
N PRO A 44 19.86 -4.95 -18.89
CA PRO A 44 20.66 -4.37 -17.81
C PRO A 44 21.54 -3.20 -18.26
N MET A 45 21.95 -3.17 -19.53
CA MET A 45 22.73 -2.07 -20.10
C MET A 45 21.89 -0.80 -20.30
N MET A 46 20.57 -0.95 -20.45
CA MET A 46 19.64 0.17 -20.64
C MET A 46 19.09 0.68 -19.30
N THR A 47 19.10 -0.13 -18.24
CA THR A 47 18.64 0.25 -16.89
C THR A 47 19.22 1.57 -16.37
N PRO A 48 20.52 1.88 -16.52
CA PRO A 48 21.10 3.14 -16.06
C PRO A 48 20.45 4.40 -16.62
N ILE A 49 19.89 4.32 -17.84
CA ILE A 49 19.22 5.45 -18.50
C ILE A 49 17.95 5.84 -17.73
N TYR A 50 17.27 4.86 -17.15
CA TYR A 50 16.02 5.05 -16.39
C TYR A 50 16.26 5.40 -14.94
N THR A 51 17.26 4.78 -14.31
CA THR A 51 17.62 5.13 -12.93
C THR A 51 18.19 6.55 -12.86
N ALA A 52 18.92 6.99 -13.89
CA ALA A 52 19.42 8.37 -13.97
C ALA A 52 18.30 9.41 -14.19
N SER A 53 17.18 9.01 -14.81
CA SER A 53 16.01 9.88 -15.01
C SER A 53 15.01 9.85 -13.85
N GLY A 54 15.34 9.14 -12.76
CA GLY A 54 14.50 9.05 -11.56
C GLY A 54 13.36 8.03 -11.66
N MET A 55 13.29 7.21 -12.73
CA MET A 55 12.34 6.11 -12.81
C MET A 55 12.83 4.92 -11.97
N THR A 56 12.37 4.85 -10.72
CA THR A 56 12.69 3.76 -9.78
C THR A 56 11.61 2.68 -9.68
N ASN A 57 10.44 2.88 -10.29
CA ASN A 57 9.35 1.91 -10.19
C ASN A 57 9.74 0.55 -10.81
N LEU A 58 9.58 -0.53 -10.02
CA LEU A 58 9.97 -1.90 -10.37
C LEU A 58 9.26 -2.41 -11.64
N LEU A 59 8.00 -2.06 -11.86
CA LEU A 59 7.23 -2.48 -13.03
C LEU A 59 7.77 -1.82 -14.30
N TRP A 60 8.06 -0.51 -14.24
CA TRP A 60 8.61 0.22 -15.38
C TRP A 60 10.05 -0.20 -15.68
N LEU A 61 10.87 -0.44 -14.66
CA LEU A 61 12.23 -0.96 -14.80
C LEU A 61 12.29 -2.40 -15.30
N SER A 62 11.23 -3.21 -15.08
CA SER A 62 11.14 -4.55 -15.66
C SER A 62 10.72 -4.53 -17.14
N LEU A 63 10.01 -3.49 -17.60
CA LEU A 63 9.41 -3.45 -18.93
C LEU A 63 10.18 -2.57 -19.92
N LEU A 64 10.57 -1.36 -19.52
CA LEU A 64 11.14 -0.36 -20.43
C LEU A 64 12.56 -0.71 -20.90
N PRO A 65 13.50 -1.21 -20.07
CA PRO A 65 14.85 -1.51 -20.53
C PRO A 65 14.93 -2.58 -21.63
N PRO A 66 14.19 -3.71 -21.58
CA PRO A 66 14.13 -4.64 -22.71
C PRO A 66 13.58 -4.00 -24.00
N VAL A 67 12.57 -3.12 -23.86
CA VAL A 67 11.97 -2.43 -25.01
C VAL A 67 12.95 -1.44 -25.65
N THR A 68 13.70 -0.66 -24.85
CA THR A 68 14.72 0.21 -25.42
C THR A 68 15.89 -0.56 -26.01
N ALA A 69 16.33 -1.64 -25.38
CA ALA A 69 17.34 -2.51 -25.97
C ALA A 69 16.90 -3.04 -27.34
N PHE A 70 15.65 -3.49 -27.47
CA PHE A 70 15.05 -3.91 -28.75
C PHE A 70 15.11 -2.79 -29.80
N LEU A 71 14.73 -1.56 -29.42
CA LEU A 71 14.75 -0.41 -30.34
C LEU A 71 16.16 -0.04 -30.77
N VAL A 72 17.14 -0.06 -29.86
CA VAL A 72 18.55 0.24 -30.15
C VAL A 72 19.13 -0.78 -31.12
N VAL A 73 18.90 -2.09 -30.88
CA VAL A 73 19.34 -3.14 -31.82
C VAL A 73 18.67 -2.96 -33.17
N GLY A 74 17.37 -2.68 -33.20
CA GLY A 74 16.64 -2.38 -34.44
C GLY A 74 17.25 -1.22 -35.21
N LEU A 75 17.62 -0.13 -34.53
CA LEU A 75 18.28 1.04 -35.13
C LEU A 75 19.61 0.67 -35.81
N VAL A 76 20.44 -0.13 -35.15
CA VAL A 76 21.72 -0.60 -35.71
C VAL A 76 21.50 -1.35 -37.02
N PHE A 77 20.52 -2.26 -37.06
CA PHE A 77 20.21 -3.00 -38.29
C PHE A 77 19.61 -2.12 -39.39
N VAL A 78 18.88 -1.07 -39.05
CA VAL A 78 18.43 -0.08 -40.05
C VAL A 78 19.64 0.62 -40.69
N VAL A 79 20.64 1.00 -39.92
CA VAL A 79 21.88 1.62 -40.42
C VAL A 79 22.66 0.63 -41.30
N VAL A 80 22.85 -0.61 -40.84
CA VAL A 80 23.51 -1.66 -41.64
C VAL A 80 22.76 -1.90 -42.95
N GLY A 81 21.43 -1.97 -42.90
CA GLY A 81 20.58 -2.14 -44.07
C GLY A 81 20.75 -1.00 -45.07
N PHE A 82 20.90 0.24 -44.61
CA PHE A 82 21.19 1.39 -45.46
C PHE A 82 22.53 1.25 -46.17
N ILE A 83 23.60 0.88 -45.45
CA ILE A 83 24.94 0.70 -46.01
C ILE A 83 24.97 -0.41 -47.06
N VAL A 84 24.36 -1.56 -46.75
CA VAL A 84 24.27 -2.71 -47.67
C VAL A 84 23.50 -2.34 -48.94
N HIS A 85 22.36 -1.66 -48.78
CA HIS A 85 21.56 -1.22 -49.92
C HIS A 85 22.29 -0.18 -50.77
N TYR A 86 23.01 0.76 -50.15
CA TYR A 86 23.82 1.73 -50.86
C TYR A 86 24.87 1.04 -51.74
N LYS A 87 25.62 0.08 -51.19
CA LYS A 87 26.65 -0.66 -51.95
C LYS A 87 26.07 -1.44 -53.12
N ILE A 88 24.96 -2.16 -52.91
CA ILE A 88 24.30 -2.93 -53.97
C ILE A 88 23.68 -2.01 -55.03
N GLY A 89 23.06 -0.91 -54.60
CA GLY A 89 22.48 0.08 -55.50
C GLY A 89 23.54 0.74 -56.40
N GLN A 90 24.74 1.00 -55.88
CA GLN A 90 25.86 1.52 -56.67
C GLN A 90 26.28 0.55 -57.76
N TYR A 91 26.38 -0.76 -57.47
CA TYR A 91 26.70 -1.78 -58.47
C TYR A 91 25.67 -1.80 -59.62
N TYR A 92 24.38 -1.86 -59.31
CA TYR A 92 23.34 -1.85 -60.34
C TYR A 92 23.23 -0.52 -61.09
N LYS A 93 23.67 0.59 -60.49
CA LYS A 93 23.64 1.91 -61.12
C LYS A 93 24.79 2.10 -62.11
N PHE A 94 25.97 1.55 -61.83
CA PHE A 94 27.19 1.83 -62.60
C PHE A 94 27.71 0.64 -63.41
N SER A 95 27.28 -0.59 -63.11
CA SER A 95 27.82 -1.80 -63.74
C SER A 95 26.77 -2.65 -64.47
N ALA A 96 25.47 -2.38 -64.30
CA ALA A 96 24.40 -3.15 -64.93
C ALA A 96 23.79 -2.40 -66.11
N ASP A 97 23.33 -3.17 -67.11
CA ASP A 97 22.55 -2.65 -68.23
C ASP A 97 21.18 -2.11 -67.75
N GLU A 98 20.62 -1.16 -68.51
CA GLU A 98 19.41 -0.40 -68.17
C GLU A 98 18.19 -1.31 -67.94
N VAL A 99 18.04 -2.35 -68.77
CA VAL A 99 16.94 -3.33 -68.63
C VAL A 99 17.09 -4.13 -67.33
N THR A 100 18.32 -4.54 -67.00
CA THR A 100 18.63 -5.29 -65.79
C THR A 100 18.39 -4.44 -64.54
N ARG A 101 18.79 -3.16 -64.59
CA ARG A 101 18.56 -2.18 -63.52
C ARG A 101 17.07 -1.99 -63.24
N LEU A 102 16.27 -1.71 -64.27
CA LEU A 102 14.82 -1.49 -64.12
C LEU A 102 14.10 -2.75 -63.61
N THR A 103 14.52 -3.93 -64.06
CA THR A 103 13.96 -5.21 -63.61
C THR A 103 14.28 -5.46 -62.14
N TRP A 104 15.54 -5.21 -61.74
CA TRP A 104 15.97 -5.30 -60.35
C TRP A 104 15.21 -4.32 -59.45
N GLU A 105 15.02 -3.06 -59.88
CA GLU A 105 14.27 -2.07 -59.08
C GLU A 105 12.82 -2.51 -58.83
N ARG A 106 12.13 -2.99 -59.87
CA ARG A 106 10.74 -3.48 -59.74
C ARG A 106 10.66 -4.69 -58.83
N MET A 107 11.59 -5.64 -58.98
CA MET A 107 11.67 -6.83 -58.13
C MET A 107 11.95 -6.42 -56.67
N ASN A 108 12.94 -5.57 -56.44
CA ASN A 108 13.32 -5.10 -55.11
C ASN A 108 12.15 -4.38 -54.41
N LYS A 109 11.36 -3.56 -55.12
CA LYS A 109 10.16 -2.91 -54.56
C LYS A 109 9.06 -3.91 -54.22
N ARG A 110 8.72 -4.82 -55.14
CA ARG A 110 7.64 -5.82 -54.92
C ARG A 110 7.98 -6.82 -53.83
N SER A 111 9.19 -7.37 -53.83
CA SER A 111 9.68 -8.24 -52.75
C SER A 111 9.81 -7.49 -51.43
N GLY A 112 10.14 -6.19 -51.48
CA GLY A 112 10.12 -5.31 -50.32
C GLY A 112 8.74 -5.20 -49.69
N ALA A 113 7.68 -5.07 -50.49
CA ALA A 113 6.30 -5.05 -49.99
C ALA A 113 5.92 -6.37 -49.29
N ALA A 114 6.29 -7.52 -49.86
CA ALA A 114 6.03 -8.83 -49.25
C ALA A 114 6.75 -9.01 -47.91
N LEU A 115 8.03 -8.61 -47.83
CA LEU A 115 8.77 -8.59 -46.55
C LEU A 115 8.18 -7.58 -45.56
N GLY A 116 7.67 -6.46 -46.07
CA GLY A 116 6.93 -5.48 -45.28
C GLY A 116 5.68 -6.05 -44.63
N LEU A 117 4.90 -6.87 -45.35
CA LEU A 117 3.76 -7.57 -44.77
C LEU A 117 4.18 -8.52 -43.62
N LEU A 118 5.29 -9.25 -43.78
CA LEU A 118 5.82 -10.11 -42.71
C LEU A 118 6.20 -9.29 -41.47
N VAL A 119 6.95 -8.20 -41.67
CA VAL A 119 7.32 -7.28 -40.58
C VAL A 119 6.06 -6.70 -39.90
N GLY A 120 5.07 -6.26 -40.68
CA GLY A 120 3.80 -5.76 -40.16
C GLY A 120 3.02 -6.81 -39.37
N GLY A 121 3.06 -8.08 -39.78
CA GLY A 121 2.49 -9.19 -39.04
C GLY A 121 3.16 -9.40 -37.68
N ILE A 122 4.50 -9.35 -37.65
CA ILE A 122 5.24 -9.47 -36.38
C ILE A 122 4.94 -8.29 -35.45
N TYR A 123 4.93 -7.05 -35.98
CA TYR A 123 4.55 -5.89 -35.18
C TYR A 123 3.10 -5.94 -34.70
N THR A 124 2.18 -6.50 -35.49
CA THR A 124 0.79 -6.72 -35.04
C THR A 124 0.73 -7.63 -33.82
N VAL A 125 1.52 -8.70 -33.83
CA VAL A 125 1.64 -9.62 -32.69
C VAL A 125 2.27 -8.93 -31.47
N LEU A 126 3.33 -8.14 -31.66
CA LEU A 126 3.98 -7.37 -30.59
C LEU A 126 3.04 -6.32 -29.98
N VAL A 127 2.32 -5.56 -30.81
CA VAL A 127 1.32 -4.59 -30.36
C VAL A 127 0.18 -5.31 -29.64
N GLY A 128 -0.30 -6.45 -30.16
CA GLY A 128 -1.30 -7.26 -29.48
C GLY A 128 -0.85 -7.73 -28.10
N MET A 129 0.42 -8.12 -27.95
CA MET A 129 1.00 -8.48 -26.65
C MET A 129 1.08 -7.30 -25.68
N LEU A 130 1.49 -6.11 -26.12
CA LEU A 130 1.45 -4.89 -25.30
C LEU A 130 0.02 -4.53 -24.89
N THR A 131 -0.94 -4.62 -25.82
CA THR A 131 -2.36 -4.43 -25.55
C THR A 131 -2.90 -5.44 -24.56
N TYR A 132 -2.50 -6.71 -24.64
CA TYR A 132 -2.91 -7.74 -23.68
C TYR A 132 -2.42 -7.41 -22.26
N VAL A 133 -1.14 -7.10 -22.11
CA VAL A 133 -0.54 -6.81 -20.80
C VAL A 133 -1.14 -5.55 -20.19
N GLY A 134 -1.12 -4.43 -20.92
CA GLY A 134 -1.65 -3.16 -20.43
C GLY A 134 -3.17 -3.22 -20.23
N GLY A 135 -3.87 -3.79 -21.20
CA GLY A 135 -5.32 -3.96 -21.19
C GLY A 135 -5.83 -4.84 -20.07
N TYR A 136 -5.07 -5.85 -19.63
CA TYR A 136 -5.47 -6.68 -18.49
C TYR A 136 -5.57 -5.85 -17.21
N LEU A 137 -4.56 -5.01 -16.91
CA LEU A 137 -4.59 -4.17 -15.72
C LEU A 137 -5.70 -3.12 -15.81
N THR A 138 -5.79 -2.43 -16.94
CA THR A 138 -6.75 -1.33 -17.09
C THR A 138 -8.19 -1.82 -17.14
N THR A 139 -8.48 -2.99 -17.70
CA THR A 139 -9.86 -3.53 -17.65
C THR A 139 -10.29 -3.95 -16.25
N GLN A 140 -9.35 -4.26 -15.36
CA GLN A 140 -9.66 -4.62 -13.98
C GLN A 140 -9.98 -3.42 -13.10
N VAL A 141 -9.30 -2.29 -13.33
CA VAL A 141 -9.40 -1.07 -12.51
C VAL A 141 -10.23 0.03 -13.17
N ALA A 142 -10.53 -0.07 -14.47
CA ALA A 142 -11.26 1.01 -15.13
C ALA A 142 -12.72 1.13 -14.67
N THR A 143 -13.19 2.37 -14.58
CA THR A 143 -14.60 2.72 -14.40
C THR A 143 -15.26 3.15 -15.71
N GLU A 144 -16.58 3.29 -15.70
CA GLU A 144 -17.34 3.84 -16.83
C GLU A 144 -16.93 5.28 -17.19
N ASN A 145 -16.25 5.98 -16.28
CA ASN A 145 -15.77 7.35 -16.46
C ASN A 145 -14.41 7.44 -17.17
N ASP A 146 -13.69 6.33 -17.36
CA ASP A 146 -12.38 6.33 -18.03
C ASP A 146 -12.50 6.59 -19.53
N GLN A 147 -12.45 7.88 -19.91
CA GLN A 147 -12.39 8.32 -21.31
C GLN A 147 -10.92 8.54 -21.77
N GLY A 148 -10.69 8.53 -23.08
CA GLY A 148 -9.36 8.81 -23.66
C GLY A 148 -8.45 7.58 -23.79
N PRO A 149 -7.12 7.69 -23.53
CA PRO A 149 -6.14 6.62 -23.81
C PRO A 149 -6.47 5.27 -23.14
N VAL A 150 -6.97 5.30 -21.90
CA VAL A 150 -7.37 4.09 -21.15
C VAL A 150 -8.57 3.41 -21.80
N GLY A 151 -9.61 4.19 -22.15
CA GLY A 151 -10.78 3.68 -22.88
C GLY A 151 -10.41 3.08 -24.23
N TYR A 152 -9.49 3.70 -24.98
CA TYR A 152 -8.97 3.13 -26.23
C TYR A 152 -8.25 1.81 -25.99
N LEU A 153 -7.36 1.74 -25.00
CA LEU A 153 -6.63 0.52 -24.65
C LEU A 153 -7.59 -0.61 -24.25
N ASN A 154 -8.61 -0.32 -23.43
CA ASN A 154 -9.64 -1.28 -23.04
C ASN A 154 -10.43 -1.78 -24.25
N SER A 155 -10.78 -0.90 -25.20
CA SER A 155 -11.45 -1.30 -26.43
C SER A 155 -10.58 -2.20 -27.33
N LEU A 156 -9.27 -1.95 -27.36
CA LEU A 156 -8.31 -2.79 -28.08
C LEU A 156 -8.15 -4.15 -27.41
N ALA A 157 -8.09 -4.18 -26.07
CA ALA A 157 -8.03 -5.41 -25.28
C ALA A 157 -9.27 -6.29 -25.49
N ALA A 158 -10.47 -5.71 -25.40
CA ALA A 158 -11.73 -6.40 -25.72
C ALA A 158 -11.75 -6.92 -27.18
N GLY A 159 -11.21 -6.13 -28.12
CA GLY A 159 -11.03 -6.57 -29.51
C GLY A 159 -10.05 -7.73 -29.65
N LEU A 160 -8.98 -7.74 -28.87
CA LEU A 160 -7.96 -8.78 -28.86
C LEU A 160 -8.52 -10.13 -28.36
N ASP A 161 -9.32 -10.09 -27.29
CA ASP A 161 -9.96 -11.29 -26.73
C ASP A 161 -11.01 -11.88 -27.69
N SER A 162 -11.85 -11.03 -28.28
CA SER A 162 -12.90 -11.47 -29.23
C SER A 162 -12.35 -11.96 -30.57
N SER A 163 -11.17 -11.51 -30.99
CA SER A 163 -10.57 -11.87 -32.29
C SER A 163 -9.73 -13.16 -32.28
N GLY A 164 -9.48 -13.75 -31.10
CA GLY A 164 -8.58 -14.90 -30.95
C GLY A 164 -7.08 -14.55 -30.97
N LEU A 165 -6.71 -13.32 -31.34
CA LEU A 165 -5.34 -12.80 -31.24
C LEU A 165 -4.85 -12.76 -29.78
N GLY A 166 -5.76 -12.68 -28.81
CA GLY A 166 -5.44 -12.74 -27.38
C GLY A 166 -4.69 -14.01 -26.98
N LYS A 167 -4.98 -15.15 -27.61
CA LYS A 167 -4.24 -16.40 -27.35
C LYS A 167 -2.78 -16.33 -27.79
N ILE A 168 -2.53 -15.70 -28.93
CA ILE A 168 -1.17 -15.49 -29.47
C ILE A 168 -0.44 -14.49 -28.59
N ALA A 169 -1.07 -13.37 -28.24
CA ALA A 169 -0.51 -12.35 -27.36
C ALA A 169 -0.13 -12.93 -25.98
N ARG A 170 -0.98 -13.77 -25.41
CA ARG A 170 -0.73 -14.46 -24.13
C ARG A 170 0.44 -15.43 -24.22
N SER A 171 0.57 -16.20 -25.30
CA SER A 171 1.61 -17.23 -25.42
C SER A 171 3.04 -16.67 -25.52
N ILE A 172 3.18 -15.43 -25.99
CA ILE A 172 4.47 -14.75 -26.12
C ILE A 172 4.73 -13.72 -25.02
N SER A 173 3.81 -13.55 -24.07
CA SER A 173 3.98 -12.59 -22.97
C SER A 173 5.12 -13.03 -22.04
N PRO A 174 6.15 -12.19 -21.82
CA PRO A 174 7.25 -12.45 -20.91
C PRO A 174 6.90 -12.05 -19.46
N VAL A 175 5.69 -11.54 -19.22
CA VAL A 175 5.28 -10.99 -17.94
C VAL A 175 4.99 -12.13 -16.96
N PRO A 176 5.52 -12.09 -15.73
CA PRO A 176 5.32 -13.16 -14.74
C PRO A 176 3.86 -13.24 -14.29
N GLU A 177 3.44 -14.42 -13.84
CA GLU A 177 2.08 -14.67 -13.31
C GLU A 177 1.68 -13.70 -12.19
N LYS A 178 2.67 -13.30 -11.38
CA LYS A 178 2.53 -12.33 -10.29
C LYS A 178 1.89 -11.01 -10.73
N TYR A 179 2.17 -10.55 -11.94
CA TYR A 179 1.57 -9.33 -12.49
C TYR A 179 0.04 -9.44 -12.57
N PHE A 180 -0.48 -10.55 -13.10
CA PHE A 180 -1.91 -10.75 -13.25
C PHE A 180 -2.60 -10.85 -11.89
N LYS A 181 -1.95 -11.50 -10.91
CA LYS A 181 -2.45 -11.56 -9.52
C LYS A 181 -2.53 -10.18 -8.89
N VAL A 182 -1.50 -9.34 -9.06
CA VAL A 182 -1.51 -7.96 -8.57
C VAL A 182 -2.61 -7.15 -9.25
N ALA A 183 -2.76 -7.27 -10.58
CA ALA A 183 -3.81 -6.59 -11.33
C ALA A 183 -5.23 -6.98 -10.86
N ASP A 184 -5.46 -8.26 -10.57
CA ASP A 184 -6.73 -8.73 -10.02
C ASP A 184 -6.99 -8.15 -8.62
N ILE A 185 -5.99 -8.13 -7.74
CA ILE A 185 -6.09 -7.57 -6.39
C ILE A 185 -6.38 -6.06 -6.44
N LEU A 186 -5.67 -5.32 -7.28
CA LEU A 186 -5.92 -3.88 -7.48
C LEU A 186 -7.33 -3.62 -8.01
N GLY A 187 -7.81 -4.43 -8.97
CA GLY A 187 -9.18 -4.36 -9.48
C GLY A 187 -10.21 -4.63 -8.39
N MET A 188 -9.97 -5.63 -7.53
CA MET A 188 -10.85 -5.92 -6.39
C MET A 188 -10.89 -4.76 -5.38
N SER A 189 -9.72 -4.21 -5.02
CA SER A 189 -9.61 -3.07 -4.10
C SER A 189 -10.40 -1.86 -4.60
N HIS A 190 -10.25 -1.54 -5.88
CA HIS A 190 -10.88 -0.38 -6.47
C HIS A 190 -12.40 -0.57 -6.59
N LYS A 191 -12.87 -1.75 -7.00
CA LYS A 191 -14.31 -2.07 -7.09
C LYS A 191 -14.98 -2.19 -5.72
N THR A 192 -14.24 -2.47 -4.65
CA THR A 192 -14.80 -2.73 -3.32
C THR A 192 -14.06 -1.91 -2.24
N PRO A 193 -14.47 -0.65 -2.00
CA PRO A 193 -13.83 0.21 -0.99
C PRO A 193 -13.84 -0.37 0.43
N LEU A 194 -14.83 -1.20 0.76
CA LEU A 194 -14.95 -1.88 2.06
C LEU A 194 -13.81 -2.86 2.36
N LEU A 195 -12.99 -3.21 1.37
CA LEU A 195 -11.82 -4.06 1.58
C LEU A 195 -10.72 -3.38 2.39
N GLU A 196 -10.75 -2.04 2.55
CA GLU A 196 -9.77 -1.31 3.36
C GLU A 196 -9.63 -1.89 4.78
N VAL A 197 -10.77 -2.21 5.41
CA VAL A 197 -10.80 -2.81 6.74
C VAL A 197 -10.10 -4.18 6.76
N ARG A 198 -10.29 -4.98 5.70
CA ARG A 198 -9.60 -6.28 5.56
C ARG A 198 -8.10 -6.08 5.35
N TYR A 199 -7.69 -5.12 4.52
CA TYR A 199 -6.28 -4.80 4.35
C TYR A 199 -5.59 -4.44 5.68
N ARG A 200 -6.24 -3.63 6.53
CA ARG A 200 -5.72 -3.24 7.86
C ARG A 200 -5.59 -4.40 8.85
N ASN A 201 -6.36 -5.47 8.65
CA ASN A 201 -6.44 -6.62 9.55
C ASN A 201 -5.80 -7.90 9.00
N TYR A 202 -5.30 -7.87 7.75
CA TYR A 202 -4.56 -8.97 7.18
C TYR A 202 -3.24 -9.17 7.96
N PRO A 203 -2.90 -10.39 8.46
CA PRO A 203 -1.81 -10.56 9.42
C PRO A 203 -0.43 -10.05 8.96
N PRO A 204 0.01 -10.29 7.71
CA PRO A 204 1.24 -9.70 7.17
C PRO A 204 1.24 -8.16 7.07
N PHE A 205 0.07 -7.52 7.10
CA PHE A 205 -0.09 -6.08 6.93
C PHE A 205 -0.32 -5.32 8.23
N LEU A 206 -0.34 -6.01 9.38
CA LEU A 206 -0.62 -5.39 10.68
C LEU A 206 0.36 -4.26 11.05
N ASN A 207 1.61 -4.37 10.62
CA ASN A 207 2.67 -3.38 10.81
C ASN A 207 2.83 -2.42 9.61
N LEU A 208 2.05 -2.55 8.53
CA LEU A 208 2.09 -1.57 7.45
C LEU A 208 1.54 -0.21 7.87
N GLY A 209 0.68 -0.16 8.89
CA GLY A 209 0.19 1.11 9.44
C GLY A 209 1.28 1.95 10.11
N GLU A 210 2.45 1.38 10.39
CA GLU A 210 3.62 2.10 10.93
C GLU A 210 4.47 2.73 9.82
N GLU A 211 4.20 2.40 8.55
CA GLU A 211 4.88 3.00 7.41
C GLU A 211 4.32 4.39 7.13
N SER A 212 5.18 5.40 7.13
CA SER A 212 4.77 6.81 7.00
C SER A 212 3.94 7.10 5.74
N THR A 213 4.20 6.41 4.63
CA THR A 213 3.43 6.57 3.39
C THR A 213 2.02 5.99 3.50
N ILE A 214 1.83 4.90 4.25
CA ILE A 214 0.52 4.29 4.48
C ILE A 214 -0.26 5.10 5.51
N GLU A 215 0.41 5.66 6.52
CA GLU A 215 -0.19 6.61 7.46
C GLU A 215 -0.69 7.87 6.74
N GLU A 216 0.16 8.47 5.90
CA GLU A 216 -0.20 9.63 5.06
C GLU A 216 -1.42 9.30 4.18
N MET A 217 -1.43 8.12 3.56
CA MET A 217 -2.56 7.62 2.76
C MET A 217 -3.85 7.50 3.57
N GLY A 218 -3.78 6.99 4.81
CA GLY A 218 -4.94 6.81 5.68
C GLY A 218 -5.46 8.11 6.31
N SER A 219 -4.62 9.13 6.42
CA SER A 219 -4.97 10.44 6.97
C SER A 219 -5.49 11.45 5.93
N ASN A 220 -5.34 11.14 4.64
CA ASN A 220 -5.67 12.05 3.55
C ASN A 220 -7.10 11.83 3.04
N ASP A 221 -8.01 12.74 3.43
CA ASP A 221 -9.42 12.72 3.03
C ASP A 221 -9.62 12.83 1.51
N GLU A 222 -8.78 13.61 0.81
CA GLU A 222 -8.87 13.77 -0.65
C GLU A 222 -8.60 12.43 -1.36
N TYR A 223 -7.54 11.74 -0.96
CA TYR A 223 -7.18 10.44 -1.51
C TYR A 223 -8.22 9.37 -1.15
N HIS A 224 -8.70 9.37 0.10
CA HIS A 224 -9.77 8.46 0.52
C HIS A 224 -11.03 8.66 -0.33
N ASN A 225 -11.43 9.91 -0.57
CA ASN A 225 -12.58 10.23 -1.43
C ASN A 225 -12.39 9.73 -2.87
N LEU A 226 -11.18 9.84 -3.45
CA LEU A 226 -10.89 9.30 -4.79
C LEU A 226 -11.11 7.78 -4.84
N LEU A 227 -10.68 7.05 -3.81
CA LEU A 227 -10.85 5.60 -3.75
C LEU A 227 -12.31 5.19 -3.54
N VAL A 228 -13.03 5.87 -2.63
CA VAL A 228 -14.44 5.59 -2.33
C VAL A 228 -15.34 5.91 -3.52
N GLN A 229 -15.08 7.01 -4.22
CA GLN A 229 -15.83 7.42 -5.40
C GLN A 229 -15.47 6.63 -6.66
N GLN A 230 -14.49 5.73 -6.58
CA GLN A 230 -14.00 4.95 -7.72
C GLN A 230 -13.60 5.89 -8.86
N ALA A 231 -12.78 6.90 -8.52
CA ALA A 231 -12.24 7.84 -9.48
C ALA A 231 -11.50 7.11 -10.62
N SER A 232 -11.33 7.83 -11.73
CA SER A 232 -10.63 7.29 -12.90
C SER A 232 -9.22 6.86 -12.54
N LEU A 233 -8.69 5.85 -13.25
CA LEU A 233 -7.34 5.36 -12.99
C LEU A 233 -6.28 6.48 -13.19
N ASP A 234 -6.54 7.38 -14.14
CA ASP A 234 -5.69 8.53 -14.44
C ASP A 234 -5.60 9.51 -13.25
N GLU A 235 -6.73 9.81 -12.60
CA GLU A 235 -6.77 10.66 -11.40
C GLU A 235 -6.03 10.01 -10.23
N ILE A 236 -6.26 8.72 -10.00
CA ILE A 236 -5.62 7.97 -8.91
C ILE A 236 -4.10 7.94 -9.12
N ILE A 237 -3.61 7.62 -10.32
CA ILE A 237 -2.17 7.50 -10.60
C ILE A 237 -1.45 8.84 -10.51
N LYS A 238 -2.10 9.94 -10.89
CA LYS A 238 -1.53 11.29 -10.84
C LYS A 238 -1.47 11.88 -9.43
N HIS A 239 -2.25 11.34 -8.49
CA HIS A 239 -2.24 11.84 -7.12
C HIS A 239 -0.86 11.69 -6.46
N PRO A 240 -0.36 12.68 -5.70
CA PRO A 240 0.97 12.65 -5.10
C PRO A 240 1.25 11.42 -4.24
N ILE A 241 0.26 10.93 -3.49
CA ILE A 241 0.39 9.72 -2.65
C ILE A 241 0.63 8.46 -3.50
N SER A 242 -0.10 8.31 -4.61
CA SER A 242 0.12 7.19 -5.53
C SER A 242 1.52 7.24 -6.14
N VAL A 243 2.00 8.44 -6.51
CA VAL A 243 3.36 8.63 -7.02
C VAL A 243 4.42 8.25 -5.98
N LYS A 244 4.24 8.67 -4.71
CA LYS A 244 5.10 8.27 -3.60
C LYS A 244 5.12 6.75 -3.42
N LEU A 245 3.94 6.12 -3.36
CA LEU A 245 3.80 4.66 -3.20
C LEU A 245 4.49 3.89 -4.32
N MET A 246 4.30 4.33 -5.57
CA MET A 246 4.91 3.72 -6.76
C MET A 246 6.43 3.93 -6.85
N SER A 247 6.98 4.90 -6.11
CA SER A 247 8.40 5.21 -6.08
C SER A 247 9.14 4.55 -4.93
N ASP A 248 8.41 4.09 -3.90
CA ASP A 248 8.95 3.36 -2.76
C ASP A 248 9.19 1.88 -3.12
N GLN A 249 10.43 1.58 -3.47
CA GLN A 249 10.87 0.23 -3.81
C GLN A 249 10.81 -0.72 -2.60
N ALA A 250 11.18 -0.25 -1.41
CA ALA A 250 11.25 -1.11 -0.23
C ALA A 250 9.85 -1.59 0.17
N LEU A 251 8.88 -0.66 0.17
CA LEU A 251 7.48 -0.98 0.41
C LEU A 251 6.92 -1.88 -0.69
N THR A 252 7.22 -1.57 -1.96
CA THR A 252 6.78 -2.40 -3.10
C THR A 252 7.31 -3.83 -3.00
N ASP A 253 8.59 -4.02 -2.72
CA ASP A 253 9.21 -5.34 -2.58
C ASP A 253 8.62 -6.12 -1.41
N ARG A 254 8.33 -5.45 -0.29
CA ARG A 254 7.68 -6.03 0.88
C ARG A 254 6.24 -6.46 0.57
N LEU A 255 5.46 -5.62 -0.09
CA LEU A 255 4.09 -5.96 -0.52
C LEU A 255 4.11 -7.13 -1.50
N LEU A 256 5.06 -7.14 -2.44
CA LEU A 256 5.22 -8.22 -3.40
C LEU A 256 5.77 -9.50 -2.77
N ALA A 257 6.54 -9.45 -1.68
CA ALA A 257 7.03 -10.63 -0.96
C ALA A 257 5.90 -11.39 -0.25
N THR A 258 4.75 -10.75 -0.08
CA THR A 258 3.56 -11.35 0.52
C THR A 258 2.97 -12.42 -0.40
N ASP A 259 2.36 -13.43 0.20
CA ASP A 259 1.63 -14.47 -0.52
C ASP A 259 0.33 -13.89 -1.11
N LEU A 260 0.35 -13.61 -2.42
CA LEU A 260 -0.76 -12.97 -3.12
C LEU A 260 -2.01 -13.87 -3.20
N ASP A 261 -1.84 -15.20 -3.16
CA ASP A 261 -2.97 -16.13 -3.20
C ASP A 261 -3.69 -16.15 -1.84
N ASP A 262 -2.92 -16.15 -0.75
CA ASP A 262 -3.46 -16.02 0.61
C ASP A 262 -4.11 -14.65 0.84
N LEU A 263 -3.47 -13.56 0.37
CA LEU A 263 -4.04 -12.21 0.44
C LEU A 263 -5.38 -12.15 -0.30
N ARG A 264 -5.44 -12.67 -1.53
CA ARG A 264 -6.69 -12.72 -2.29
C ARG A 264 -7.78 -13.50 -1.56
N ALA A 265 -7.47 -14.70 -1.06
CA ALA A 265 -8.42 -15.51 -0.31
C ALA A 265 -8.93 -14.77 0.94
N TYR A 266 -8.05 -14.06 1.65
CA TYR A 266 -8.40 -13.25 2.80
C TYR A 266 -9.29 -12.05 2.43
N LEU A 267 -9.00 -11.38 1.32
CA LEU A 267 -9.82 -10.26 0.86
C LEU A 267 -11.21 -10.69 0.40
N GLU A 268 -11.36 -11.90 -0.15
CA GLU A 268 -12.66 -12.44 -0.56
C GLU A 268 -13.45 -13.00 0.64
N THR A 269 -12.81 -13.77 1.53
CA THR A 269 -13.49 -14.54 2.58
C THR A 269 -13.38 -13.95 3.99
N GLY A 270 -12.37 -13.12 4.25
CA GLY A 270 -11.99 -12.66 5.59
C GLY A 270 -11.15 -13.66 6.40
N GLU A 271 -10.86 -14.83 5.83
CA GLU A 271 -10.04 -15.87 6.46
C GLU A 271 -8.79 -16.15 5.63
N SER A 272 -7.64 -16.29 6.28
CA SER A 272 -6.38 -16.60 5.63
C SER A 272 -6.15 -18.11 5.73
N PRO A 273 -6.10 -18.85 4.60
CA PRO A 273 -5.74 -20.26 4.61
C PRO A 273 -4.39 -20.53 5.31
N ARG A 274 -3.42 -19.63 5.15
CA ARG A 274 -2.08 -19.75 5.75
C ARG A 274 -2.10 -19.63 7.27
N TYR A 275 -2.92 -18.72 7.80
CA TYR A 275 -2.97 -18.41 9.23
C TYR A 275 -4.24 -18.94 9.94
N ALA A 276 -5.02 -19.81 9.30
CA ALA A 276 -6.28 -20.35 9.83
C ALA A 276 -6.11 -21.07 11.19
N ASP A 277 -4.93 -21.61 11.44
CA ASP A 277 -4.58 -22.30 12.68
C ASP A 277 -4.04 -21.39 13.78
N GLU A 278 -3.67 -20.16 13.43
CA GLU A 278 -3.09 -19.14 14.32
C GLU A 278 -4.16 -18.13 14.75
N LEU A 279 -5.12 -18.62 15.54
CA LEU A 279 -6.26 -17.84 16.04
C LEU A 279 -5.88 -16.58 16.85
N PHE A 280 -4.64 -16.44 17.29
CA PHE A 280 -4.20 -15.31 18.11
C PHE A 280 -3.79 -14.07 17.29
N LEU A 281 -3.51 -14.23 15.99
CA LEU A 281 -3.07 -13.12 15.15
C LEU A 281 -4.15 -12.07 14.94
N GLY A 282 -3.74 -10.80 14.89
CA GLY A 282 -4.60 -9.66 14.58
C GLY A 282 -4.70 -8.63 15.68
N ARG A 283 -5.69 -7.76 15.56
CA ARG A 283 -5.97 -6.66 16.50
C ARG A 283 -7.01 -7.09 17.53
N TRP A 284 -6.78 -6.71 18.78
CA TRP A 284 -7.56 -7.10 19.95
C TRP A 284 -7.83 -5.88 20.81
N GLU A 285 -9.06 -5.76 21.31
CA GLU A 285 -9.46 -4.73 22.27
C GLU A 285 -9.92 -5.36 23.56
N LEU A 286 -9.64 -4.72 24.69
CA LEU A 286 -10.13 -5.19 25.98
C LEU A 286 -11.65 -5.07 26.05
N ASP A 287 -12.34 -6.19 26.28
CA ASP A 287 -13.75 -6.22 26.61
C ASP A 287 -13.89 -6.15 28.14
N GLY A 288 -14.03 -4.92 28.65
CA GLY A 288 -14.15 -4.67 30.09
C GLY A 288 -15.34 -5.40 30.72
N ASN A 289 -16.48 -5.45 30.04
CA ASN A 289 -17.68 -6.14 30.51
C ASN A 289 -17.44 -7.66 30.60
N ALA A 290 -16.82 -8.24 29.58
CA ALA A 290 -16.48 -9.66 29.59
C ALA A 290 -15.44 -9.99 30.67
N THR A 291 -14.47 -9.11 30.89
CA THR A 291 -13.47 -9.25 31.94
C THR A 291 -14.13 -9.28 33.33
N ILE A 292 -15.02 -8.33 33.62
CA ILE A 292 -15.78 -8.29 34.88
C ILE A 292 -16.66 -9.54 35.04
N ASN A 293 -17.34 -9.96 33.97
CA ASN A 293 -18.21 -11.13 34.00
C ASN A 293 -17.43 -12.44 34.18
N TYR A 294 -16.25 -12.54 33.57
CA TYR A 294 -15.34 -13.68 33.76
C TYR A 294 -14.85 -13.75 35.20
N PHE A 295 -14.41 -12.63 35.76
CA PHE A 295 -13.98 -12.54 37.16
C PHE A 295 -15.07 -12.99 38.13
N LYS A 296 -16.32 -12.53 37.95
CA LYS A 296 -17.47 -12.93 38.77
C LYS A 296 -17.78 -14.42 38.71
N LYS A 297 -17.64 -15.04 37.53
CA LYS A 297 -17.99 -16.46 37.31
C LYS A 297 -16.91 -17.41 37.81
N ASN A 298 -15.64 -17.01 37.74
CA ASN A 298 -14.51 -17.91 37.98
C ASN A 298 -13.86 -17.73 39.35
N THR A 299 -14.28 -16.74 40.13
CA THR A 299 -13.80 -16.54 41.51
C THR A 299 -14.87 -17.03 42.49
N ILE A 300 -14.54 -17.99 43.34
CA ILE A 300 -15.47 -18.55 44.33
C ILE A 300 -15.52 -17.61 45.55
N GLY A 301 -16.72 -17.24 46.01
CA GLY A 301 -16.90 -16.44 47.24
C GLY A 301 -16.65 -14.93 47.12
N VAL A 302 -16.79 -14.36 45.91
CA VAL A 302 -16.54 -12.92 45.67
C VAL A 302 -17.44 -12.04 46.52
N LYS A 303 -16.82 -11.14 47.31
CA LYS A 303 -17.56 -10.13 48.08
C LYS A 303 -17.95 -8.96 47.17
N ALA A 304 -19.09 -8.30 47.45
CA ALA A 304 -19.56 -7.14 46.68
C ALA A 304 -18.51 -6.02 46.55
N ARG A 305 -17.67 -5.85 47.58
CA ARG A 305 -16.54 -4.91 47.59
C ARG A 305 -15.50 -5.23 46.51
N GLN A 306 -15.12 -6.50 46.35
CA GLN A 306 -14.14 -6.92 45.33
C GLN A 306 -14.67 -6.75 43.90
N ILE A 307 -15.98 -6.94 43.70
CA ILE A 307 -16.62 -6.67 42.41
C ILE A 307 -16.58 -5.17 42.09
N ARG A 308 -16.81 -4.31 43.09
CA ARG A 308 -16.75 -2.86 42.93
C ARG A 308 -15.34 -2.38 42.63
N GLU A 309 -14.34 -2.87 43.38
CA GLU A 309 -12.92 -2.58 43.15
C GLU A 309 -12.49 -3.03 41.75
N MET A 310 -12.90 -4.23 41.31
CA MET A 310 -12.62 -4.72 39.95
C MET A 310 -13.28 -3.85 38.86
N LYS A 311 -14.53 -3.41 39.07
CA LYS A 311 -15.20 -2.49 38.15
C LYS A 311 -14.44 -1.16 38.04
N GLU A 312 -14.04 -0.60 39.18
CA GLU A 312 -13.25 0.64 39.21
C GLU A 312 -11.90 0.46 38.50
N VAL A 313 -11.23 -0.69 38.68
CA VAL A 313 -9.98 -0.99 37.97
C VAL A 313 -10.19 -1.07 36.45
N VAL A 314 -11.16 -1.87 36.01
CA VAL A 314 -11.42 -2.09 34.58
C VAL A 314 -11.85 -0.80 33.90
N THR A 315 -12.79 -0.06 34.50
CA THR A 315 -13.34 1.16 33.89
C THR A 315 -12.37 2.33 33.93
N ASN A 316 -11.62 2.51 35.01
CA ASN A 316 -10.76 3.69 35.16
C ASN A 316 -9.33 3.50 34.65
N TRP A 317 -8.82 2.26 34.57
CA TRP A 317 -7.41 2.03 34.27
C TRP A 317 -7.15 1.12 33.06
N LEU A 318 -8.07 0.20 32.74
CA LEU A 318 -7.85 -0.79 31.67
C LEU A 318 -8.68 -0.51 30.41
N LEU A 319 -9.71 0.32 30.52
CA LEU A 319 -10.59 0.65 29.40
C LEU A 319 -9.81 1.41 28.32
N GLY A 320 -9.92 0.98 27.07
CA GLY A 320 -9.12 1.48 25.95
C GLY A 320 -7.85 0.69 25.67
N MET A 321 -7.51 -0.33 26.47
CA MET A 321 -6.40 -1.22 26.14
C MET A 321 -6.62 -1.95 24.81
N SER A 322 -5.65 -1.85 23.91
CA SER A 322 -5.60 -2.56 22.64
C SER A 322 -4.30 -3.33 22.50
N MET A 323 -4.33 -4.43 21.76
CA MET A 323 -3.19 -5.30 21.54
C MET A 323 -3.14 -5.69 20.06
N VAL A 324 -1.96 -5.67 19.48
CA VAL A 324 -1.71 -6.15 18.12
C VAL A 324 -0.75 -7.32 18.20
N VAL A 325 -1.14 -8.45 17.62
CA VAL A 325 -0.36 -9.69 17.60
C VAL A 325 0.11 -9.97 16.18
N TYR A 326 1.43 -9.97 15.99
CA TYR A 326 2.07 -10.05 14.69
C TYR A 326 2.53 -11.49 14.35
N PRO A 327 2.67 -11.83 13.06
CA PRO A 327 3.11 -13.15 12.60
C PRO A 327 4.59 -13.46 12.90
N ASP A 328 5.40 -12.48 13.28
CA ASP A 328 6.82 -12.63 13.65
C ASP A 328 7.02 -13.06 15.12
N GLN A 329 5.96 -13.57 15.75
CA GLN A 329 5.93 -13.97 17.16
C GLN A 329 6.08 -12.82 18.16
N THR A 330 5.81 -11.58 17.75
CA THR A 330 5.76 -10.41 18.64
C THR A 330 4.33 -9.92 18.86
N TYR A 331 4.12 -9.17 19.95
CA TYR A 331 2.89 -8.45 20.19
C TYR A 331 3.16 -7.10 20.86
N THR A 332 2.36 -6.10 20.53
CA THR A 332 2.36 -4.77 21.15
C THR A 332 1.09 -4.59 21.96
N LEU A 333 1.18 -3.82 23.05
CA LEU A 333 0.08 -3.50 23.93
C LEU A 333 0.05 -1.98 24.11
N SER A 334 -1.05 -1.36 23.72
CA SER A 334 -1.30 0.06 23.94
C SER A 334 -2.36 0.21 25.01
N ASN A 335 -2.11 1.10 25.97
CA ASN A 335 -3.13 1.51 26.94
C ASN A 335 -3.81 2.75 26.35
N GLY A 336 -5.09 2.66 25.95
CA GLY A 336 -5.84 3.77 25.33
C GLY A 336 -6.11 4.98 26.23
N LYS A 337 -5.45 5.07 27.39
CA LYS A 337 -5.19 6.33 28.06
C LYS A 337 -3.73 6.63 27.80
N GLU A 338 -3.46 7.40 26.76
CA GLU A 338 -2.18 8.06 26.59
C GLU A 338 -1.78 8.67 27.93
N GLU A 339 -0.52 8.50 28.25
CA GLU A 339 0.15 9.29 29.26
C GLU A 339 -0.11 10.75 28.89
N GLU A 340 -1.07 11.40 29.57
CA GLU A 340 -0.83 12.78 29.95
C GLU A 340 0.51 12.71 30.65
N ASP A 341 1.57 13.03 29.89
CA ASP A 341 2.84 13.44 30.43
C ASP A 341 2.48 14.25 31.67
N GLU A 342 2.95 13.81 32.84
CA GLU A 342 3.00 14.66 34.01
C GLU A 342 3.85 15.87 33.60
N LYS A 343 3.23 16.85 32.94
CA LYS A 343 3.69 18.22 32.91
C LYS A 343 3.95 18.49 34.38
N PRO A 344 5.20 18.75 34.79
CA PRO A 344 5.47 19.11 36.18
C PRO A 344 4.50 20.23 36.50
N GLU A 345 3.67 20.03 37.54
CA GLU A 345 2.74 21.03 38.05
C GLU A 345 3.47 22.36 38.04
N GLU A 346 3.11 23.21 37.06
CA GLU A 346 3.63 24.55 36.94
C GLU A 346 3.06 25.23 38.18
N LYS A 347 3.91 25.40 39.20
CA LYS A 347 3.52 26.10 40.42
C LYS A 347 2.85 27.40 39.98
N GLU A 348 1.58 27.54 40.31
CA GLU A 348 0.86 28.80 40.12
C GLU A 348 1.75 29.92 40.65
N PRO A 349 2.09 30.95 39.85
CA PRO A 349 2.80 32.09 40.38
C PRO A 349 1.92 32.72 41.45
N ASP A 350 2.39 32.65 42.69
CA ASP A 350 1.87 33.42 43.80
C ASP A 350 1.76 34.90 43.39
N ALA A 351 0.66 35.51 43.81
CA ALA A 351 0.41 36.95 43.84
C ALA A 351 0.07 37.63 42.49
N TYR A 352 -1.22 37.94 42.36
CA TYR A 352 -1.66 39.16 41.69
C TYR A 352 -1.08 40.34 42.51
N GLU A 353 -0.04 41.00 42.00
CA GLU A 353 0.45 42.26 42.58
C GLU A 353 -0.62 43.33 42.35
N ASP A 354 -1.33 43.68 43.43
CA ASP A 354 -2.28 44.79 43.45
C ASP A 354 -1.52 46.11 43.23
N PRO A 355 -1.79 46.88 42.16
CA PRO A 355 -1.05 48.10 41.82
C PRO A 355 -1.31 49.27 42.80
N TYR A 356 -2.00 49.04 43.93
CA TYR A 356 -2.18 49.98 45.02
C TYR A 356 -1.40 49.65 46.31
N ALA A 357 -0.50 48.65 46.31
CA ALA A 357 0.32 48.29 47.47
C ALA A 357 1.45 49.30 47.82
N GLY A 358 1.20 50.60 47.64
CA GLY A 358 2.18 51.67 47.81
C GLY A 358 1.70 52.88 48.63
N PHE A 359 0.60 52.77 49.38
CA PHE A 359 0.19 53.82 50.32
C PHE A 359 -0.31 53.22 51.64
N ALA A 360 0.57 53.17 52.63
CA ALA A 360 0.18 53.03 54.03
C ALA A 360 -0.27 54.40 54.57
N PRO A 361 -1.46 54.52 55.19
CA PRO A 361 -1.71 55.55 56.19
C PRO A 361 -1.36 55.01 57.57
N GLN A 362 -0.76 55.90 58.36
CA GLN A 362 -0.32 55.73 59.73
C GLN A 362 -1.39 55.15 60.68
N GLN A 363 -0.90 54.48 61.72
CA GLN A 363 -1.66 54.15 62.94
C GLN A 363 -2.50 55.35 63.41
N GLY A 364 -3.80 55.13 63.60
CA GLY A 364 -4.70 56.08 64.28
C GLY A 364 -5.99 56.44 63.55
N MET A 365 -6.70 55.46 62.97
CA MET A 365 -8.03 55.69 62.38
C MET A 365 -9.10 54.93 63.18
N ASP A 366 -9.97 55.67 63.87
CA ASP A 366 -10.97 55.14 64.77
C ASP A 366 -12.11 54.43 64.02
N ALA A 367 -12.67 53.37 64.62
CA ALA A 367 -13.64 52.46 64.01
C ALA A 367 -14.92 53.15 63.47
N GLU A 368 -15.25 54.34 63.97
CA GLU A 368 -16.39 55.14 63.52
C GLU A 368 -16.15 55.82 62.16
N MET A 369 -14.89 56.10 61.82
CA MET A 369 -14.49 56.71 60.56
C MET A 369 -14.52 55.70 59.40
N ALA A 370 -14.24 54.41 59.69
CA ALA A 370 -14.32 53.31 58.73
C ALA A 370 -15.78 53.01 58.30
N ALA A 371 -16.76 53.23 59.18
CA ALA A 371 -18.18 53.02 58.88
C ALA A 371 -18.76 54.06 57.92
N ARG A 372 -18.19 55.28 57.87
CA ARG A 372 -18.62 56.35 56.94
C ARG A 372 -18.20 56.12 55.48
N TYR A 373 -17.19 55.27 55.25
CA TYR A 373 -16.65 54.96 53.91
C TYR A 373 -17.04 53.57 53.39
N GLY A 374 -17.93 52.84 54.08
CA GLY A 374 -18.59 51.65 53.54
C GLY A 374 -17.74 50.37 53.42
N LEU A 375 -16.63 50.26 54.13
CA LEU A 375 -15.79 49.05 54.14
C LEU A 375 -16.31 48.01 55.16
N PRO A 376 -16.39 46.70 54.82
CA PRO A 376 -16.96 45.69 55.69
C PRO A 376 -16.02 45.28 56.85
N PRO A 377 -16.55 45.02 58.06
CA PRO A 377 -15.75 44.63 59.22
C PRO A 377 -15.21 43.20 59.10
N GLY A 378 -13.93 43.03 59.42
CA GLY A 378 -13.19 41.76 59.35
C GLY A 378 -13.77 40.67 60.24
N GLN A 379 -14.05 39.51 59.64
CA GLN A 379 -14.41 38.29 60.36
C GLN A 379 -13.16 37.67 60.99
N GLY A 380 -13.22 37.54 62.32
CA GLY A 380 -12.22 36.89 63.14
C GLY A 380 -12.14 35.37 62.95
N ALA A 381 -11.03 34.86 63.45
CA ALA A 381 -10.60 33.48 63.50
C ALA A 381 -11.70 32.45 63.84
N GLN A 382 -11.88 31.46 62.96
CA GLN A 382 -12.52 30.20 63.28
C GLN A 382 -11.75 29.00 62.71
N GLY A 383 -11.33 28.11 63.62
CA GLY A 383 -11.21 26.67 63.36
C GLY A 383 -9.96 26.19 62.64
N GLN A 384 -8.97 25.74 63.42
CA GLN A 384 -7.95 24.78 62.97
C GLN A 384 -8.62 23.58 62.29
N ARG A 385 -8.56 23.53 60.96
CA ARG A 385 -8.82 22.32 60.17
C ARG A 385 -7.68 21.34 60.46
N ARG A 386 -7.99 20.20 61.06
CA ARG A 386 -7.10 19.03 61.07
C ARG A 386 -6.69 18.74 59.60
N PRO A 387 -5.41 18.47 59.30
CA PRO A 387 -5.04 18.03 57.96
C PRO A 387 -5.81 16.75 57.66
N GLN A 388 -6.71 16.81 56.67
CA GLN A 388 -7.27 15.61 56.07
C GLN A 388 -6.10 14.82 55.52
N ALA A 389 -5.79 13.68 56.12
CA ALA A 389 -4.93 12.69 55.50
C ALA A 389 -5.55 12.38 54.13
N GLN A 390 -4.87 12.79 53.06
CA GLN A 390 -5.23 12.42 51.71
C GLN A 390 -5.38 10.89 51.71
N ALA A 391 -6.57 10.41 51.37
CA ALA A 391 -6.78 8.98 51.17
C ALA A 391 -5.71 8.51 50.16
N PRO A 392 -5.01 7.39 50.42
CA PRO A 392 -3.98 6.91 49.51
C PRO A 392 -4.61 6.77 48.13
N LYS A 393 -4.07 7.49 47.12
CA LYS A 393 -4.45 7.31 45.71
C LYS A 393 -4.44 5.80 45.43
N PRO A 394 -5.52 5.21 44.89
CA PRO A 394 -5.56 3.78 44.64
C PRO A 394 -4.37 3.40 43.75
N ARG A 395 -3.50 2.53 44.26
CA ARG A 395 -2.30 2.08 43.54
C ARG A 395 -2.75 1.44 42.22
N ARG A 396 -2.26 1.95 41.09
CA ARG A 396 -2.45 1.30 39.78
C ARG A 396 -2.03 -0.17 39.90
N PRO A 397 -2.87 -1.13 39.51
CA PRO A 397 -2.45 -2.53 39.48
C PRO A 397 -1.28 -2.65 38.49
N GLN A 398 -0.13 -3.11 38.97
CA GLN A 398 1.01 -3.42 38.10
C GLN A 398 0.67 -4.66 37.28
N LEU A 399 0.26 -4.44 36.03
CA LEU A 399 0.10 -5.52 35.08
C LEU A 399 1.48 -6.09 34.78
N LYS A 400 1.67 -7.40 34.98
CA LYS A 400 2.87 -8.14 34.52
C LYS A 400 2.76 -8.48 33.04
N PHE A 401 2.22 -7.55 32.26
CA PHE A 401 1.89 -7.73 30.86
C PHE A 401 2.16 -6.41 30.15
N SER A 402 3.29 -6.38 29.43
CA SER A 402 3.71 -5.33 28.50
C SER A 402 3.98 -5.98 27.13
N GLY A 403 4.29 -5.20 26.10
CA GLY A 403 4.69 -5.74 24.79
C GLY A 403 5.78 -6.82 24.91
N GLY A 404 5.79 -7.79 23.99
CA GLY A 404 6.62 -8.99 24.16
C GLY A 404 6.54 -10.00 23.01
N ARG A 405 6.94 -11.24 23.32
CA ARG A 405 6.91 -12.38 22.39
C ARG A 405 5.83 -13.38 22.73
N TRP A 406 5.32 -14.10 21.74
CA TRP A 406 4.34 -15.16 21.94
C TRP A 406 4.79 -16.46 21.27
N ASP A 407 4.39 -17.59 21.86
CA ASP A 407 4.68 -18.93 21.36
C ASP A 407 3.41 -19.79 21.36
N ARG A 408 3.22 -20.58 20.30
CA ARG A 408 2.06 -21.47 20.16
C ARG A 408 2.36 -22.79 20.82
N LYS A 409 1.55 -23.16 21.83
CA LYS A 409 1.63 -24.50 22.45
C LYS A 409 0.75 -25.50 21.71
N THR A 410 -0.52 -25.16 21.50
CA THR A 410 -1.49 -25.95 20.75
C THR A 410 -2.52 -25.02 20.09
N ARG A 411 -3.39 -25.54 19.21
CA ARG A 411 -4.43 -24.71 18.58
C ARG A 411 -5.30 -24.02 19.64
N GLY A 412 -5.30 -22.68 19.63
CA GLY A 412 -6.03 -21.86 20.60
C GLY A 412 -5.39 -21.70 21.98
N ARG A 413 -4.16 -22.21 22.20
CA ARG A 413 -3.40 -21.99 23.44
C ARG A 413 -2.00 -21.48 23.14
N TYR A 414 -1.68 -20.33 23.71
CA TYR A 414 -0.44 -19.61 23.47
C TYR A 414 0.20 -19.23 24.81
N GLN A 415 1.51 -19.00 24.79
CA GLN A 415 2.27 -18.50 25.92
C GLN A 415 2.88 -17.16 25.52
N ILE A 416 2.70 -16.15 26.34
CA ILE A 416 3.27 -14.81 26.14
C ILE A 416 4.42 -14.60 27.12
N GLN A 417 5.44 -13.88 26.66
CA GLN A 417 6.64 -13.54 27.42
C GLN A 417 6.88 -12.04 27.27
N SER A 418 6.95 -11.33 28.39
CA SER A 418 7.31 -9.91 28.44
C SER A 418 8.40 -9.68 29.48
N SER A 419 9.05 -8.51 29.42
CA SER A 419 10.04 -8.05 30.40
C SER A 419 9.47 -7.97 31.82
N SER A 420 8.16 -7.75 31.95
CA SER A 420 7.42 -7.66 33.22
C SER A 420 6.89 -9.01 33.74
N GLY A 421 7.01 -10.09 32.95
CA GLY A 421 6.51 -11.42 33.28
C GLY A 421 5.94 -12.18 32.07
N GLY A 422 5.71 -13.48 32.25
CA GLY A 422 5.03 -14.32 31.26
C GLY A 422 3.60 -14.67 31.68
N GLY A 423 2.77 -15.03 30.70
CA GLY A 423 1.36 -15.37 30.91
C GLY A 423 0.88 -16.45 29.94
N SER A 424 -0.30 -17.02 30.23
CA SER A 424 -0.95 -17.97 29.32
C SER A 424 -2.12 -17.28 28.61
N VAL A 425 -2.26 -17.56 27.32
CA VAL A 425 -3.37 -17.04 26.50
C VAL A 425 -4.17 -18.22 25.97
N VAL A 426 -5.49 -18.16 26.17
CA VAL A 426 -6.42 -19.10 25.55
C VAL A 426 -7.31 -18.32 24.60
N VAL A 427 -7.23 -18.63 23.31
CA VAL A 427 -8.14 -18.08 22.29
C VAL A 427 -9.22 -19.10 22.00
N ARG A 428 -10.47 -18.70 22.20
CA ARG A 428 -11.65 -19.53 21.93
C ARG A 428 -12.25 -19.21 20.57
N LYS A 429 -13.03 -20.15 20.02
CA LYS A 429 -13.73 -20.03 18.73
C LYS A 429 -14.69 -18.84 18.62
N ASN A 430 -15.06 -18.22 19.73
CA ASN A 430 -15.88 -17.00 19.76
C ASN A 430 -15.06 -15.71 19.57
N HIS A 431 -13.83 -15.81 19.05
CA HIS A 431 -12.92 -14.68 18.81
C HIS A 431 -12.65 -13.87 20.09
N ARG A 432 -12.52 -14.57 21.21
CA ARG A 432 -12.12 -13.99 22.49
C ARG A 432 -10.81 -14.61 22.97
N ALA A 433 -9.87 -13.75 23.33
CA ALA A 433 -8.62 -14.13 23.95
C ALA A 433 -8.70 -13.89 25.47
N TYR A 434 -8.40 -14.92 26.24
CA TYR A 434 -8.33 -14.88 27.70
C TYR A 434 -6.84 -14.86 28.07
N ILE A 435 -6.36 -13.74 28.59
CA ILE A 435 -4.95 -13.53 28.93
C ILE A 435 -4.81 -13.52 30.44
N ASP A 436 -4.01 -14.44 30.97
CA ASP A 436 -3.66 -14.46 32.38
C ASP A 436 -2.51 -13.46 32.66
N ALA A 437 -2.84 -12.33 33.30
CA ALA A 437 -1.89 -11.29 33.69
C ALA A 437 -1.40 -11.46 35.15
N GLY A 438 -1.53 -12.67 35.72
CA GLY A 438 -1.04 -13.04 37.04
C GLY A 438 -1.99 -12.69 38.19
N VAL A 439 -2.47 -11.44 38.26
CA VAL A 439 -3.41 -11.00 39.31
C VAL A 439 -4.88 -11.14 38.86
N MET A 440 -5.12 -11.09 37.55
CA MET A 440 -6.45 -11.24 36.96
C MET A 440 -6.36 -11.74 35.52
N THR A 441 -7.42 -12.39 35.05
CA THR A 441 -7.56 -12.76 33.64
C THR A 441 -8.28 -11.64 32.89
N LEU A 442 -7.62 -11.09 31.88
CA LEU A 442 -8.17 -10.09 30.98
C LEU A 442 -8.84 -10.76 29.78
N VAL A 443 -9.99 -10.25 29.36
CA VAL A 443 -10.71 -10.77 28.19
C VAL A 443 -10.65 -9.74 27.08
N PHE A 444 -10.05 -10.13 25.96
CA PHE A 444 -9.98 -9.33 24.75
C PHE A 444 -10.94 -9.88 23.70
N ARG A 445 -11.53 -8.97 22.91
CA ARG A 445 -12.33 -9.26 21.72
C ARG A 445 -11.52 -8.92 20.47
N ARG A 446 -11.68 -9.69 19.40
CA ARG A 446 -11.04 -9.40 18.11
C ARG A 446 -11.71 -8.20 17.44
N VAL A 447 -10.91 -7.34 16.83
CA VAL A 447 -11.35 -6.23 15.98
C VAL A 447 -11.28 -6.69 14.52
N TRP A 448 -12.33 -6.39 13.76
CA TRP A 448 -12.49 -6.85 12.37
C TRP A 448 -12.48 -5.72 11.38
#